data_AF-A0A7T2LMY6-F1
#
_entry.id   AF-A0A7T2LMY6-F1
#
_cell.length_a   1.000
_cell.length_b   1.000
_cell.length_c   1.000
_cell.angle_alpha   90.00
_cell.angle_beta   90.00
_cell.angle_gamma   90.00
#
_symmetry.space_group_name_H-M   'P 1'
#
loop_
_entity.id
_entity.type
_entity.pdbx_description
1 polymer ?
#
loop_
_entity_poly.entity_id
_entity_poly.type
_entity_poly.pdbx_seq_one_letter_code
_entity_poly.pdbx_strand_id
1 'polypeptide(L)'
;MSYYSRYIGGDHIAVWHELRALQEGVRDKAFIEDARSVAQITMERVYQNLVRIEQGLRESGYRFGWDLVGNTREPVVKFQAPGGSFAFDVNGPAEAMASSVSNLILKQFGLGVPGPSAYPLADFTNDHQVFFAPDTKSLEQLSRFEKEAGYVPLSLHSFWTVIGGVDFVGVMDGWQGDCSVWNPLVINPPDELADVFEDEGEAGKVGYILGPDADTKGGYSGSVIDVLLPDSSADFRLPDGKWFVDELRLVTRLAGFPGFDNVDALPAELRPIAAGWSAF
;
A
#
# COMPACT_ATOMS: atom_id res chain seq x y z
N MET A 1 4.91 13.81 -33.64
CA MET A 1 4.52 12.46 -33.20
C MET A 1 4.07 12.59 -31.76
N SER A 2 2.95 11.97 -31.36
CA SER A 2 2.40 12.15 -30.01
C SER A 2 3.16 11.29 -28.99
N TYR A 3 3.12 11.65 -27.71
CA TYR A 3 3.62 10.86 -26.59
C TYR A 3 2.96 9.49 -26.56
N TYR A 4 1.63 9.41 -26.72
CA TYR A 4 0.91 8.14 -26.75
C TYR A 4 1.39 7.22 -27.87
N SER A 5 1.53 7.74 -29.10
CA SER A 5 2.03 6.94 -30.22
C SER A 5 3.43 6.39 -29.98
N ARG A 6 4.33 7.17 -29.36
CA ARG A 6 5.68 6.72 -29.00
C ARG A 6 5.66 5.69 -27.86
N TYR A 7 4.81 5.94 -26.86
CA TYR A 7 4.65 5.03 -25.74
C TYR A 7 4.19 3.66 -26.21
N ILE A 8 3.16 3.58 -27.07
CA ILE A 8 2.72 2.32 -27.68
C ILE A 8 3.83 1.69 -28.53
N GLY A 9 4.68 2.50 -29.16
CA GLY A 9 5.84 2.06 -29.94
C GLY A 9 7.03 1.52 -29.12
N GLY A 10 6.97 1.53 -27.78
CA GLY A 10 8.01 0.98 -26.91
C GLY A 10 8.89 2.02 -26.21
N ASP A 11 8.70 3.32 -26.49
CA ASP A 11 9.51 4.41 -25.89
C ASP A 11 9.09 4.73 -24.44
N HIS A 12 8.74 3.71 -23.65
CA HIS A 12 8.10 3.84 -22.34
C HIS A 12 8.86 4.78 -21.38
N ILE A 13 10.14 4.51 -21.19
CA ILE A 13 11.02 5.26 -20.28
C ILE A 13 11.23 6.69 -20.79
N ALA A 14 11.53 6.83 -22.08
CA ALA A 14 11.81 8.14 -22.70
C ALA A 14 10.58 9.05 -22.63
N VAL A 15 9.38 8.53 -22.93
CA VAL A 15 8.13 9.29 -22.84
C VAL A 15 7.88 9.77 -21.41
N TRP A 16 8.02 8.91 -20.40
CA TRP A 16 7.84 9.32 -19.00
C TRP A 16 8.87 10.35 -18.54
N HIS A 17 10.13 10.25 -18.99
CA HIS A 17 11.14 11.27 -18.72
C HIS A 17 10.73 12.65 -19.30
N GLU A 18 10.23 12.67 -20.53
CA GLU A 18 9.78 13.91 -21.17
C GLU A 18 8.53 14.49 -20.48
N LEU A 19 7.55 13.66 -20.13
CA LEU A 19 6.36 14.10 -19.39
C LEU A 19 6.72 14.71 -18.03
N ARG A 20 7.67 14.10 -17.28
CA ARG A 20 8.18 14.66 -16.02
C ARG A 20 8.89 16.01 -16.22
N ALA A 21 9.61 16.17 -17.34
CA ALA A 21 10.31 17.40 -17.66
C ALA A 21 9.37 18.59 -17.93
N LEU A 22 8.11 18.33 -18.29
CA LEU A 22 7.08 19.36 -18.43
C LEU A 22 6.62 19.95 -17.08
N GLN A 23 6.86 19.26 -15.96
CA GLN A 23 6.37 19.64 -14.63
C GLN A 23 4.85 19.92 -14.68
N GLU A 24 4.40 21.07 -14.17
CA GLU A 24 2.99 21.50 -14.21
C GLU A 24 2.49 21.76 -15.63
N GLY A 25 3.39 22.06 -16.58
CA GLY A 25 3.07 22.27 -17.99
C GLY A 25 2.46 21.05 -18.69
N VAL A 26 2.52 19.86 -18.07
CA VAL A 26 1.80 18.68 -18.58
C VAL A 26 0.27 18.89 -18.60
N ARG A 27 -0.25 19.83 -17.80
CA ARG A 27 -1.67 20.21 -17.76
C ARG A 27 -2.08 21.17 -18.87
N ASP A 28 -1.13 21.69 -19.64
CA ASP A 28 -1.44 22.54 -20.78
C ASP A 28 -2.31 21.79 -21.78
N LYS A 29 -3.28 22.51 -22.37
CA LYS A 29 -4.20 21.97 -23.38
C LYS A 29 -3.49 21.28 -24.55
N ALA A 30 -2.25 21.66 -24.83
CA ALA A 30 -1.42 21.06 -25.88
C ALA A 30 -0.96 19.63 -25.56
N PHE A 31 -0.87 19.26 -24.28
CA PHE A 31 -0.26 18.00 -23.84
C PHE A 31 -1.21 17.10 -23.04
N ILE A 32 -2.17 17.66 -22.31
CA ILE A 32 -2.92 16.95 -21.26
C ILE A 32 -3.66 15.69 -21.75
N GLU A 33 -4.32 15.72 -22.91
CA GLU A 33 -5.06 14.55 -23.42
C GLU A 33 -4.13 13.39 -23.82
N ASP A 34 -3.00 13.72 -24.43
CA ASP A 34 -1.98 12.75 -24.87
C ASP A 34 -1.21 12.20 -23.65
N ALA A 35 -0.90 13.05 -22.67
CA ALA A 35 -0.28 12.67 -21.40
C ALA A 35 -1.21 11.78 -20.54
N ARG A 36 -2.50 12.11 -20.47
CA ARG A 36 -3.52 11.30 -19.78
C ARG A 36 -3.64 9.93 -20.44
N SER A 37 -3.62 9.87 -21.77
CA SER A 37 -3.65 8.62 -22.51
C SER A 37 -2.44 7.74 -22.18
N VAL A 38 -1.24 8.33 -22.08
CA VAL A 38 -0.02 7.62 -21.62
C VAL A 38 -0.16 7.13 -20.18
N ALA A 39 -0.62 7.99 -19.26
CA ALA A 39 -0.79 7.61 -17.86
C ALA A 39 -1.80 6.46 -17.70
N GLN A 40 -2.93 6.53 -18.39
CA GLN A 40 -3.95 5.47 -18.37
C GLN A 40 -3.42 4.14 -18.89
N ILE A 41 -2.85 4.08 -20.10
CA ILE A 41 -2.34 2.82 -20.66
C ILE A 41 -1.16 2.27 -19.83
N THR A 42 -0.38 3.15 -19.18
CA THR A 42 0.66 2.73 -18.23
C THR A 42 0.03 1.97 -17.08
N MET A 43 -1.03 2.50 -16.46
CA MET A 43 -1.70 1.88 -15.31
C MET A 43 -2.49 0.63 -15.70
N GLU A 44 -3.04 0.54 -16.92
CA GLU A 44 -3.63 -0.68 -17.44
C GLU A 44 -2.60 -1.82 -17.53
N ARG A 45 -1.37 -1.52 -17.98
CA ARG A 45 -0.26 -2.50 -17.99
C ARG A 45 0.21 -2.87 -16.59
N VAL A 46 0.29 -1.89 -15.68
CA VAL A 46 0.59 -2.14 -14.27
C VAL A 46 -0.45 -3.10 -13.70
N TYR A 47 -1.74 -2.82 -13.88
CA TYR A 47 -2.82 -3.67 -13.39
C TYR A 47 -2.70 -5.11 -13.89
N GLN A 48 -2.48 -5.31 -15.19
CA GLN A 48 -2.26 -6.65 -15.77
C GLN A 48 -1.06 -7.38 -15.14
N ASN A 49 0.05 -6.67 -14.90
CA ASN A 49 1.21 -7.23 -14.23
C ASN A 49 0.90 -7.58 -12.77
N LEU A 50 0.19 -6.71 -12.04
CA LEU A 50 -0.18 -6.94 -10.64
C LEU A 50 -1.12 -8.14 -10.50
N VAL A 51 -2.13 -8.29 -11.36
CA VAL A 51 -3.03 -9.46 -11.37
C VAL A 51 -2.25 -10.76 -11.57
N ARG A 52 -1.26 -10.73 -12.47
CA ARG A 52 -0.39 -11.88 -12.75
C ARG A 52 0.50 -12.21 -11.56
N ILE A 53 1.01 -11.19 -10.87
CA ILE A 53 1.78 -11.33 -9.64
C ILE A 53 0.90 -11.94 -8.54
N GLU A 54 -0.30 -11.41 -8.32
CA GLU A 54 -1.24 -11.95 -7.34
C GLU A 54 -1.48 -13.45 -7.59
N GLN A 55 -1.83 -13.82 -8.82
CA GLN A 55 -2.07 -15.21 -9.19
C GLN A 55 -0.84 -16.09 -8.92
N GLY A 56 0.34 -15.66 -9.37
CA GLY A 56 1.59 -16.41 -9.16
C GLY A 56 1.94 -16.57 -7.68
N LEU A 57 1.65 -15.56 -6.86
CA LEU A 57 1.84 -15.62 -5.41
C LEU A 57 0.94 -16.67 -4.77
N ARG A 58 -0.36 -16.68 -5.11
CA ARG A 58 -1.31 -17.70 -4.62
C ARG A 58 -0.88 -19.10 -5.03
N GLU A 59 -0.46 -19.29 -6.29
CA GLU A 59 0.02 -20.59 -6.80
C GLU A 59 1.31 -21.06 -6.11
N SER A 60 2.13 -20.12 -5.63
CA SER A 60 3.35 -20.41 -4.87
C SER A 60 3.10 -20.69 -3.37
N GLY A 61 1.85 -20.55 -2.90
CA GLY A 61 1.49 -20.73 -1.49
C GLY A 61 1.64 -19.48 -0.62
N TYR A 62 1.81 -18.31 -1.23
CA TYR A 62 1.75 -17.03 -0.53
C TYR A 62 0.33 -16.77 -0.04
N ARG A 63 0.18 -16.37 1.23
CA ARG A 63 -1.10 -16.04 1.86
C ARG A 63 -1.16 -14.54 2.11
N PHE A 64 -2.07 -13.84 1.45
CA PHE A 64 -2.26 -12.41 1.66
C PHE A 64 -2.92 -12.10 3.01
N GLY A 65 -2.67 -10.90 3.53
CA GLY A 65 -3.15 -10.41 4.81
C GLY A 65 -2.04 -10.29 5.87
N TRP A 66 -2.24 -9.39 6.82
CA TRP A 66 -1.34 -9.20 7.95
C TRP A 66 -1.43 -10.35 8.95
N ASP A 67 -0.30 -11.00 9.24
CA ASP A 67 -0.11 -11.81 10.44
C ASP A 67 0.81 -11.10 11.43
N LEU A 68 0.23 -10.22 12.27
CA LEU A 68 0.97 -9.66 13.42
C LEU A 68 1.26 -10.69 14.50
N VAL A 69 0.68 -11.89 14.41
CA VAL A 69 0.78 -12.87 15.46
C VAL A 69 1.38 -14.10 14.85
N GLY A 70 2.70 -14.05 14.63
CA GLY A 70 3.50 -15.20 14.25
C GLY A 70 2.97 -16.47 14.90
N ASN A 71 2.16 -17.21 14.15
CA ASN A 71 1.61 -18.47 14.59
C ASN A 71 2.64 -19.53 14.19
N THR A 72 3.89 -19.32 14.62
CA THR A 72 4.69 -20.45 15.05
C THR A 72 3.89 -21.10 16.17
N ARG A 73 3.20 -22.19 15.83
CA ARG A 73 2.67 -23.21 16.74
C ARG A 73 2.89 -22.88 18.22
N GLU A 74 1.83 -22.43 18.90
CA GLU A 74 1.63 -22.41 20.36
C GLU A 74 2.87 -22.53 21.29
N PRO A 75 2.93 -21.69 22.34
CA PRO A 75 2.20 -22.15 23.51
C PRO A 75 1.24 -21.09 24.03
N VAL A 76 0.00 -21.52 24.28
CA VAL A 76 -0.78 -20.98 25.39
C VAL A 76 0.15 -20.87 26.60
N VAL A 77 0.44 -19.66 27.06
CA VAL A 77 1.07 -19.47 28.37
C VAL A 77 0.01 -19.82 29.41
N LYS A 78 -0.06 -21.10 29.78
CA LYS A 78 -0.82 -21.53 30.95
C LYS A 78 -0.09 -21.01 32.19
N PHE A 79 -0.54 -19.89 32.74
CA PHE A 79 -0.14 -19.52 34.09
C PHE A 79 -0.74 -20.52 35.07
N GLN A 80 0.09 -21.40 35.63
CA GLN A 80 -0.25 -22.17 36.82
C GLN A 80 0.13 -21.34 38.05
N ALA A 81 -0.87 -20.71 38.67
CA ALA A 81 -0.73 -20.22 40.02
C ALA A 81 -1.11 -21.34 41.02
N PRO A 82 -0.58 -21.33 42.25
CA PRO A 82 -1.07 -22.18 43.33
C PRO A 82 -2.54 -21.81 43.63
N GLY A 83 -3.50 -22.53 43.06
CA GLY A 83 -4.93 -22.28 43.28
C GLY A 83 -5.86 -22.53 42.07
N GLY A 84 -5.33 -22.71 40.85
CA GLY A 84 -6.13 -23.04 39.67
C GLY A 84 -5.69 -22.35 38.39
N SER A 85 -6.20 -22.83 37.25
CA SER A 85 -5.94 -22.29 35.91
C SER A 85 -7.01 -21.26 35.54
N PHE A 86 -6.60 -20.11 35.00
CA PHE A 86 -7.51 -19.11 34.43
C PHE A 86 -7.31 -19.02 32.91
N ALA A 87 -8.41 -18.89 32.18
CA ALA A 87 -8.43 -18.50 30.76
C ALA A 87 -9.36 -17.30 30.64
N PHE A 88 -8.96 -16.27 29.89
CA PHE A 88 -9.82 -15.12 29.60
C PHE A 88 -10.39 -15.29 28.19
N ASP A 89 -11.70 -15.13 28.07
CA ASP A 89 -12.41 -14.99 26.80
C ASP A 89 -12.74 -13.51 26.62
N VAL A 90 -12.28 -12.93 25.51
CA VAL A 90 -12.47 -11.51 25.16
C VAL A 90 -13.33 -11.42 23.91
N ASN A 91 -14.61 -11.77 24.06
CA ASN A 91 -15.63 -11.52 23.03
C ASN A 91 -16.85 -10.84 23.66
N GLY A 92 -16.92 -9.50 23.55
CA GLY A 92 -18.05 -8.68 23.99
C GLY A 92 -17.87 -7.21 23.59
N PRO A 93 -18.97 -6.46 23.33
CA PRO A 93 -18.92 -5.23 22.55
C PRO A 93 -18.25 -4.11 23.35
N ALA A 94 -17.12 -3.65 22.82
CA ALA A 94 -16.31 -2.60 23.40
C ALA A 94 -16.77 -1.26 22.84
N GLU A 95 -17.42 -0.44 23.69
CA GLU A 95 -17.30 1.00 23.61
C GLU A 95 -17.79 1.63 24.93
N ALA A 96 -16.98 2.56 25.46
CA ALA A 96 -17.29 3.52 26.52
C ALA A 96 -16.88 3.27 28.01
N MET A 97 -16.12 2.24 28.41
CA MET A 97 -15.61 2.18 29.82
C MET A 97 -14.17 1.66 30.05
N ALA A 98 -13.37 1.40 29.00
CA ALA A 98 -12.06 0.76 29.18
C ALA A 98 -10.96 1.69 29.71
N SER A 99 -11.05 3.01 29.53
CA SER A 99 -9.95 3.93 29.89
C SER A 99 -9.92 4.32 31.37
N SER A 100 -11.06 4.24 32.08
CA SER A 100 -11.18 4.72 33.46
C SER A 100 -11.08 3.63 34.53
N VAL A 101 -11.41 2.37 34.22
CA VAL A 101 -11.35 1.26 35.19
C VAL A 101 -9.97 0.58 35.18
N SER A 102 -9.34 0.45 34.02
CA SER A 102 -8.02 -0.20 33.88
C SER A 102 -6.90 0.57 34.61
N ASN A 103 -6.94 1.91 34.56
CA ASN A 103 -5.95 2.74 35.24
C ASN A 103 -6.10 2.75 36.78
N LEU A 104 -7.31 2.47 37.30
CA LEU A 104 -7.57 2.48 38.74
C LEU A 104 -7.11 1.17 39.41
N ILE A 105 -7.28 0.03 38.75
CA ILE A 105 -6.89 -1.29 39.28
C ILE A 105 -5.36 -1.49 39.19
N LEU A 106 -4.71 -1.03 38.12
CA LEU A 106 -3.27 -1.24 37.90
C LEU A 106 -2.39 -0.41 38.85
N LYS A 107 -2.83 0.81 39.21
CA LYS A 107 -2.14 1.67 40.18
C LYS A 107 -2.16 1.11 41.61
N GLN A 108 -3.15 0.28 41.93
CA GLN A 108 -3.36 -0.25 43.28
C GLN A 108 -2.53 -1.50 43.58
N PHE A 109 -1.97 -2.16 42.57
CA PHE A 109 -1.19 -3.40 42.71
C PHE A 109 0.27 -3.32 42.21
N GLY A 110 0.74 -2.16 41.76
CA GLY A 110 2.17 -1.93 41.45
C GLY A 110 2.70 -2.69 40.23
N LEU A 111 1.83 -3.08 39.29
CA LEU A 111 2.22 -3.79 38.07
C LEU A 111 2.36 -2.81 36.90
N GLY A 112 3.49 -2.90 36.17
CA GLY A 112 3.79 -2.03 35.03
C GLY A 112 2.76 -2.14 33.91
N VAL A 113 2.56 -1.04 33.20
CA VAL A 113 1.63 -0.92 32.06
C VAL A 113 2.05 -1.92 30.98
N PRO A 114 1.21 -2.88 30.55
CA PRO A 114 1.48 -3.66 29.36
C PRO A 114 1.39 -2.75 28.14
N GLY A 115 2.33 -2.90 27.19
CA GLY A 115 2.27 -2.24 25.89
C GLY A 115 1.01 -2.61 25.10
N PRO A 116 0.73 -1.91 23.98
CA PRO A 116 -0.55 -1.98 23.29
C PRO A 116 -0.87 -3.40 22.79
N SER A 117 -1.78 -4.04 23.54
CA SER A 117 -3.05 -4.66 23.09
C SER A 117 -3.05 -5.22 21.66
N ALA A 118 -3.01 -6.55 21.47
CA ALA A 118 -4.20 -7.41 21.42
C ALA A 118 -5.27 -6.88 20.42
N TYR A 119 -5.05 -7.19 19.13
CA TYR A 119 -6.07 -7.12 18.08
C TYR A 119 -6.71 -8.50 17.89
N PRO A 120 -8.04 -8.59 17.68
CA PRO A 120 -8.69 -9.86 17.37
C PRO A 120 -8.23 -10.39 16.01
N LEU A 121 -8.09 -11.71 15.94
CA LEU A 121 -7.64 -12.47 14.78
C LEU A 121 -8.52 -12.18 13.56
N ALA A 122 -7.91 -11.66 12.48
CA ALA A 122 -8.50 -11.78 11.14
C ALA A 122 -8.25 -13.20 10.64
N ASP A 123 -9.30 -13.82 10.11
CA ASP A 123 -9.28 -15.16 9.54
C ASP A 123 -8.44 -15.11 8.25
N PHE A 124 -7.35 -15.88 8.18
CA PHE A 124 -6.60 -16.10 6.93
C PHE A 124 -7.42 -17.02 6.02
N THR A 125 -8.56 -16.53 5.54
CA THR A 125 -9.19 -17.18 4.40
C THR A 125 -8.42 -16.76 3.15
N ASN A 126 -8.48 -17.58 2.10
CA ASN A 126 -8.00 -17.21 0.78
C ASN A 126 -8.70 -15.94 0.20
N ASP A 127 -9.64 -15.34 0.94
CA ASP A 127 -10.48 -14.23 0.50
C ASP A 127 -9.92 -12.85 0.87
N HIS A 128 -8.69 -12.73 1.38
CA HIS A 128 -8.08 -11.41 1.57
C HIS A 128 -8.08 -10.66 0.23
N GLN A 129 -8.70 -9.49 0.26
CA GLN A 129 -8.87 -8.64 -0.91
C GLN A 129 -7.56 -7.93 -1.20
N VAL A 130 -6.88 -8.38 -2.25
CA VAL A 130 -5.61 -7.80 -2.70
C VAL A 130 -5.84 -6.50 -3.47
N PHE A 131 -6.92 -6.41 -4.24
CA PHE A 131 -7.25 -5.25 -5.06
C PHE A 131 -8.50 -4.55 -4.53
N PHE A 132 -8.36 -3.26 -4.28
CA PHE A 132 -9.47 -2.37 -3.95
C PHE A 132 -9.89 -1.67 -5.24
N ALA A 133 -10.73 -2.32 -6.05
CA ALA A 133 -11.15 -1.78 -7.34
C ALA A 133 -11.73 -0.36 -7.17
N PRO A 134 -11.55 0.54 -8.16
CA PRO A 134 -12.08 1.89 -8.08
C PRO A 134 -13.60 1.86 -7.95
N ASP A 135 -14.10 2.24 -6.78
CA ASP A 135 -15.54 2.35 -6.53
C ASP A 135 -16.03 3.78 -6.68
N THR A 136 -17.35 3.94 -6.76
CA THR A 136 -17.99 5.25 -6.94
C THR A 136 -17.59 6.24 -5.84
N LYS A 137 -17.48 5.79 -4.58
CA LYS A 137 -17.17 6.66 -3.44
C LYS A 137 -15.72 7.15 -3.54
N SER A 138 -14.76 6.26 -3.81
CA SER A 138 -13.35 6.64 -3.99
C SER A 138 -13.16 7.61 -5.15
N LEU A 139 -13.88 7.41 -6.26
CA LEU A 139 -13.84 8.30 -7.43
C LEU A 139 -14.50 9.65 -7.18
N GLU A 140 -15.57 9.69 -6.38
CA GLU A 140 -16.20 10.93 -5.91
C GLU A 140 -15.26 11.72 -4.99
N GLN A 141 -14.56 11.04 -4.06
CA GLN A 141 -13.54 11.63 -3.20
C GLN A 141 -12.41 12.25 -3.99
N LEU A 142 -11.83 11.51 -4.96
CA LEU A 142 -10.80 12.04 -5.86
C LEU A 142 -11.30 13.26 -6.65
N SER A 143 -12.50 13.19 -7.22
CA SER A 143 -13.07 14.28 -8.01
C SER A 143 -13.34 15.53 -7.18
N ARG A 144 -13.80 15.35 -5.93
CA ARG A 144 -14.03 16.43 -4.97
C ARG A 144 -12.72 17.09 -4.58
N PHE A 145 -11.70 16.31 -4.22
CA PHE A 145 -10.36 16.82 -3.91
C PHE A 145 -9.79 17.63 -5.09
N GLU A 146 -9.82 17.10 -6.32
CA GLU A 146 -9.25 17.81 -7.48
C GLU A 146 -9.98 19.11 -7.82
N LYS A 147 -11.27 19.19 -7.49
CA LYS A 147 -12.09 20.39 -7.67
C LYS A 147 -11.81 21.45 -6.61
N GLU A 148 -11.55 21.04 -5.37
CA GLU A 148 -11.45 21.94 -4.21
C GLU A 148 -10.00 22.35 -3.92
N ALA A 149 -9.06 21.41 -3.98
CA ALA A 149 -7.65 21.63 -3.67
C ALA A 149 -6.80 21.85 -4.93
N GLY A 150 -7.09 21.11 -6.00
CA GLY A 150 -6.31 21.09 -7.24
C GLY A 150 -5.85 19.68 -7.61
N TYR A 151 -5.19 19.54 -8.76
CA TYR A 151 -4.89 18.21 -9.32
C TYR A 151 -3.94 17.37 -8.47
N VAL A 152 -4.16 16.05 -8.48
CA VAL A 152 -3.13 15.08 -8.05
C VAL A 152 -2.26 14.71 -9.25
N PRO A 153 -1.04 14.17 -9.06
CA PRO A 153 -0.17 13.79 -10.17
C PRO A 153 -0.87 12.88 -11.18
N LEU A 154 -0.60 13.03 -12.48
CA LEU A 154 -1.29 12.25 -13.52
C LEU A 154 -1.14 10.74 -13.30
N SER A 155 0.06 10.29 -12.90
CA SER A 155 0.31 8.89 -12.57
C SER A 155 -0.57 8.39 -11.42
N LEU A 156 -0.75 9.19 -10.36
CA LEU A 156 -1.57 8.82 -9.21
C LEU A 156 -3.06 8.83 -9.54
N HIS A 157 -3.54 9.85 -10.27
CA HIS A 157 -4.91 9.90 -10.78
C HIS A 157 -5.21 8.64 -11.63
N SER A 158 -4.35 8.32 -12.59
CA SER A 158 -4.52 7.12 -13.42
C SER A 158 -4.43 5.83 -12.61
N PHE A 159 -3.58 5.75 -11.58
CA PHE A 159 -3.49 4.58 -10.72
C PHE A 159 -4.83 4.35 -10.01
N TRP A 160 -5.35 5.38 -9.32
CA TRP A 160 -6.60 5.27 -8.58
C TRP A 160 -7.81 5.02 -9.48
N THR A 161 -7.84 5.56 -10.70
CA THR A 161 -8.96 5.35 -11.63
C THR A 161 -8.95 4.01 -12.36
N VAL A 162 -7.78 3.38 -12.50
CA VAL A 162 -7.64 2.08 -13.19
C VAL A 162 -7.59 0.92 -12.18
N ILE A 163 -6.86 1.10 -11.09
CA ILE A 163 -6.53 0.04 -10.11
C ILE A 163 -7.30 0.26 -8.81
N GLY A 164 -7.46 1.50 -8.39
CA GLY A 164 -8.00 1.85 -7.07
C GLY A 164 -6.91 1.68 -6.01
N GLY A 165 -6.84 0.56 -5.31
CA GLY A 165 -5.79 0.27 -4.32
C GLY A 165 -5.23 -1.13 -4.46
N VAL A 166 -4.09 -1.38 -3.81
CA VAL A 166 -3.47 -2.70 -3.76
C VAL A 166 -2.81 -2.94 -2.40
N ASP A 167 -2.94 -4.15 -1.86
CA ASP A 167 -2.22 -4.60 -0.67
C ASP A 167 -1.63 -6.00 -0.92
N PHE A 168 -0.31 -6.07 -1.03
CA PHE A 168 0.44 -7.32 -1.18
C PHE A 168 1.02 -7.84 0.14
N VAL A 169 0.70 -7.25 1.29
CA VAL A 169 1.15 -7.78 2.57
C VAL A 169 0.59 -9.20 2.76
N GLY A 170 1.44 -10.07 3.29
CA GLY A 170 1.15 -11.49 3.40
C GLY A 170 2.31 -12.26 4.00
N VAL A 171 2.19 -13.57 3.99
CA VAL A 171 3.19 -14.50 4.54
C VAL A 171 3.39 -15.68 3.58
N MET A 172 4.60 -16.23 3.58
CA MET A 172 4.93 -17.46 2.85
C MET A 172 5.75 -18.39 3.72
N ASP A 173 5.31 -19.65 3.80
CA ASP A 173 5.99 -20.65 4.64
C ASP A 173 7.41 -20.91 4.13
N GLY A 174 8.39 -20.83 5.03
CA GLY A 174 9.78 -21.14 4.73
C GLY A 174 10.59 -19.97 4.17
N TRP A 175 10.00 -18.80 3.94
CA TRP A 175 10.79 -17.60 3.66
C TRP A 175 11.53 -17.11 4.90
N GLN A 176 12.80 -16.73 4.71
CA GLN A 176 13.62 -16.13 5.76
C GLN A 176 13.59 -14.61 5.65
N GLY A 177 13.40 -13.93 6.78
CA GLY A 177 13.14 -12.49 6.83
C GLY A 177 11.69 -12.21 7.20
N ASP A 178 11.38 -10.94 7.40
CA ASP A 178 10.02 -10.46 7.62
C ASP A 178 9.59 -9.50 6.51
N CYS A 179 8.32 -9.11 6.51
CA CYS A 179 7.75 -8.23 5.49
C CYS A 179 8.40 -6.85 5.43
N SER A 180 9.14 -6.40 6.45
CA SER A 180 9.90 -5.14 6.37
C SER A 180 11.10 -5.25 5.43
N VAL A 181 11.68 -6.45 5.31
CA VAL A 181 12.80 -6.69 4.40
C VAL A 181 12.31 -6.78 2.95
N TRP A 182 11.19 -7.49 2.71
CA TRP A 182 10.68 -7.69 1.35
C TRP A 182 9.86 -6.49 0.85
N ASN A 183 9.34 -5.69 1.78
CA ASN A 183 8.61 -4.45 1.56
C ASN A 183 7.54 -4.58 0.46
N PRO A 184 6.51 -5.43 0.64
CA PRO A 184 5.49 -5.65 -0.38
C PRO A 184 4.78 -4.34 -0.78
N LEU A 185 4.30 -4.27 -2.03
CA LEU A 185 3.55 -3.10 -2.50
C LEU A 185 2.26 -2.92 -1.71
N VAL A 186 2.06 -1.73 -1.17
CA VAL A 186 0.78 -1.28 -0.60
C VAL A 186 0.51 0.14 -1.09
N ILE A 187 -0.63 0.35 -1.72
CA ILE A 187 -1.14 1.66 -2.11
C ILE A 187 -2.61 1.73 -1.73
N ASN A 188 -2.94 2.67 -0.86
CA ASN A 188 -4.30 2.93 -0.41
C ASN A 188 -5.15 3.54 -1.54
N PRO A 189 -6.44 3.16 -1.63
CA PRO A 189 -7.40 3.88 -2.48
C PRO A 189 -7.57 5.32 -1.96
N PRO A 190 -8.00 6.30 -2.78
CA PRO A 190 -8.13 7.71 -2.40
C PRO A 190 -9.32 7.98 -1.46
N ASP A 191 -9.69 6.99 -0.67
CA ASP A 191 -10.70 7.11 0.36
C ASP A 191 -10.27 8.18 1.35
N GLU A 192 -11.24 9.00 1.77
CA GLU A 192 -11.06 10.08 2.74
C GLU A 192 -10.14 11.22 2.27
N LEU A 193 -9.59 11.18 1.04
CA LEU A 193 -8.65 12.19 0.55
C LEU A 193 -9.21 13.62 0.64
N ALA A 194 -10.48 13.84 0.25
CA ALA A 194 -11.08 15.17 0.35
C ALA A 194 -11.37 15.54 1.81
N ASP A 195 -11.77 14.57 2.64
CA ASP A 195 -12.09 14.81 4.05
C ASP A 195 -10.82 15.19 4.84
N VAL A 196 -9.69 14.51 4.59
CA VAL A 196 -8.36 14.87 5.13
C VAL A 196 -7.95 16.28 4.73
N PHE A 197 -8.22 16.69 3.48
CA PHE A 197 -7.94 18.05 3.03
C PHE A 197 -8.81 19.10 3.73
N GLU A 198 -10.08 18.81 3.99
CA GLU A 198 -10.97 19.75 4.70
C GLU A 198 -10.56 19.96 6.16
N ASP A 199 -10.12 18.89 6.82
CA ASP A 199 -9.73 18.93 8.23
C ASP A 199 -8.36 19.59 8.44
N GLU A 200 -7.41 19.38 7.53
CA GLU A 200 -6.01 19.82 7.69
C GLU A 200 -5.64 21.04 6.82
N GLY A 201 -6.46 21.36 5.81
CA GLY A 201 -6.15 22.31 4.75
C GLY A 201 -6.35 23.78 5.11
N GLU A 202 -5.53 24.36 6.00
CA GLU A 202 -5.34 25.81 6.01
C GLU A 202 -4.43 26.22 4.82
N ALA A 203 -5.05 26.45 3.65
CA ALA A 203 -4.46 27.12 2.48
C ALA A 203 -3.12 26.56 1.97
N GLY A 204 -2.93 25.24 2.01
CA GLY A 204 -1.67 24.58 1.66
C GLY A 204 -1.82 23.17 1.12
N LYS A 205 -0.68 22.54 0.83
CA LYS A 205 -0.62 21.12 0.49
C LYS A 205 -0.93 20.28 1.74
N VAL A 206 -1.69 19.21 1.58
CA VAL A 206 -1.96 18.18 2.59
C VAL A 206 -1.08 16.96 2.37
N GLY A 207 -0.66 16.30 3.45
CA GLY A 207 -0.03 15.00 3.39
C GLY A 207 -1.09 13.93 3.25
N TYR A 208 -1.03 13.14 2.17
CA TYR A 208 -1.90 11.98 2.01
C TYR A 208 -1.11 10.69 2.24
N ILE A 209 -1.65 9.81 3.07
CA ILE A 209 -1.06 8.50 3.39
C ILE A 209 -1.26 7.56 2.21
N LEU A 210 -0.24 7.47 1.35
CA LEU A 210 -0.25 6.56 0.20
C LEU A 210 -0.23 5.10 0.65
N GLY A 211 0.40 4.79 1.76
CA GLY A 211 0.46 3.44 2.33
C GLY A 211 1.38 3.37 3.56
N PRO A 212 1.44 2.22 4.25
CA PRO A 212 2.39 1.99 5.33
C PRO A 212 3.84 1.95 4.81
N ASP A 213 4.80 2.27 5.67
CA ASP A 213 6.21 2.01 5.39
C ASP A 213 6.57 0.51 5.53
N ALA A 214 7.83 0.17 5.26
CA ALA A 214 8.29 -1.22 5.32
C ALA A 214 8.19 -1.81 6.73
N ASP A 215 8.58 -1.05 7.76
CA ASP A 215 8.54 -1.49 9.16
C ASP A 215 7.11 -1.80 9.60
N THR A 216 6.17 -0.90 9.27
CA THR A 216 4.75 -1.08 9.53
C THR A 216 4.24 -2.35 8.86
N LYS A 217 4.52 -2.57 7.57
CA LYS A 217 4.16 -3.84 6.87
C LYS A 217 4.75 -5.09 7.51
N GLY A 218 5.91 -4.98 8.16
CA GLY A 218 6.56 -6.02 8.96
C GLY A 218 5.92 -6.29 10.33
N GLY A 219 4.97 -5.45 10.73
CA GLY A 219 4.32 -5.50 12.02
C GLY A 219 5.06 -4.78 13.15
N TYR A 220 6.04 -3.95 12.79
CA TYR A 220 6.76 -3.11 13.73
C TYR A 220 6.14 -1.71 13.82
N SER A 221 6.51 -0.96 14.84
CA SER A 221 6.17 0.46 14.91
C SER A 221 6.94 1.21 13.83
N GLY A 222 6.28 1.56 12.73
CA GLY A 222 6.85 2.32 11.64
C GLY A 222 6.15 3.66 11.41
N SER A 223 6.42 4.23 10.25
CA SER A 223 5.82 5.45 9.71
C SER A 223 4.91 5.12 8.53
N VAL A 224 4.54 6.15 7.77
CA VAL A 224 3.72 6.06 6.58
C VAL A 224 4.44 6.68 5.39
N ILE A 225 4.03 6.28 4.20
CA ILE A 225 4.48 6.88 2.94
C ILE A 225 3.53 8.05 2.65
N ASP A 226 3.93 9.24 3.05
CA ASP A 226 3.16 10.46 2.80
C ASP A 226 3.51 11.09 1.45
N VAL A 227 2.48 11.56 0.74
CA VAL A 227 2.62 12.34 -0.49
C VAL A 227 1.97 13.71 -0.32
N LEU A 228 2.65 14.76 -0.78
CA LEU A 228 2.15 16.13 -0.66
C LEU A 228 1.25 16.49 -1.84
N LEU A 229 -0.03 16.75 -1.58
CA LEU A 229 -1.05 17.08 -2.58
C LEU A 229 -1.69 18.45 -2.26
N PRO A 230 -2.15 19.24 -3.25
CA PRO A 230 -2.17 18.94 -4.68
C PRO A 230 -0.78 19.03 -5.33
N ASP A 231 -0.64 18.36 -6.46
CA ASP A 231 0.53 18.40 -7.34
C ASP A 231 0.10 18.18 -8.80
N SER A 232 0.26 19.21 -9.63
CA SER A 232 -0.19 19.21 -11.02
C SER A 232 0.76 18.48 -11.99
N SER A 233 1.87 17.93 -11.51
CA SER A 233 2.87 17.26 -12.33
C SER A 233 2.36 15.95 -12.98
N ALA A 234 3.17 15.40 -13.88
CA ALA A 234 2.90 14.13 -14.53
C ALA A 234 3.10 12.93 -13.57
N ASP A 235 4.07 13.05 -12.68
CA ASP A 235 4.53 12.00 -11.78
C ASP A 235 5.16 12.66 -10.54
N PHE A 236 5.26 11.94 -9.43
CA PHE A 236 5.75 12.47 -8.17
C PHE A 236 6.86 11.61 -7.58
N ARG A 237 7.60 12.18 -6.62
CA ARG A 237 8.65 11.45 -5.89
C ARG A 237 8.12 10.89 -4.58
N LEU A 238 8.48 9.64 -4.31
CA LEU A 238 8.32 8.99 -3.02
C LEU A 238 9.35 9.54 -2.01
N PRO A 239 9.20 9.28 -0.70
CA PRO A 239 10.12 9.77 0.33
C PRO A 239 11.59 9.37 0.11
N ASP A 240 11.83 8.22 -0.52
CA ASP A 240 13.18 7.75 -0.88
C ASP A 240 13.76 8.41 -2.15
N GLY A 241 13.01 9.33 -2.75
CA GLY A 241 13.37 10.08 -3.94
C GLY A 241 13.08 9.38 -5.26
N LYS A 242 12.58 8.14 -5.29
CA LYS A 242 12.21 7.47 -6.55
C LYS A 242 10.94 8.08 -7.12
N TRP A 243 10.81 8.03 -8.44
CA TRP A 243 9.55 8.39 -9.10
C TRP A 243 8.53 7.26 -8.93
N PHE A 244 7.27 7.60 -8.72
CA PHE A 244 6.21 6.60 -8.50
C PHE A 244 6.08 5.61 -9.66
N VAL A 245 6.10 6.06 -10.92
CA VAL A 245 6.08 5.11 -12.06
C VAL A 245 7.33 4.22 -12.11
N ASP A 246 8.49 4.72 -11.68
CA ASP A 246 9.71 3.91 -11.62
C ASP A 246 9.66 2.89 -10.48
N GLU A 247 9.03 3.23 -9.35
CA GLU A 247 8.75 2.28 -8.27
C GLU A 247 7.80 1.17 -8.75
N LEU A 248 6.73 1.50 -9.49
CA LEU A 248 5.84 0.47 -10.07
C LEU A 248 6.59 -0.47 -11.05
N ARG A 249 7.54 0.07 -11.83
CA ARG A 249 8.41 -0.76 -12.70
C ARG A 249 9.30 -1.68 -11.89
N LEU A 250 9.82 -1.20 -10.76
CA LEU A 250 10.66 -1.98 -9.85
C LEU A 250 9.85 -3.10 -9.20
N VAL A 251 8.71 -2.76 -8.60
CA VAL A 251 7.77 -3.69 -7.97
C VAL A 251 7.37 -4.81 -8.94
N THR A 252 6.98 -4.46 -10.17
CA THR A 252 6.54 -5.47 -11.16
C THR A 252 7.69 -6.39 -11.59
N ARG A 253 8.91 -5.85 -11.72
CA ARG A 253 10.13 -6.65 -11.99
C ARG A 253 10.50 -7.56 -10.84
N LEU A 254 10.15 -7.19 -9.61
CA LEU A 254 10.46 -7.93 -8.39
C LEU A 254 9.25 -8.67 -7.83
N ALA A 255 8.30 -9.03 -8.69
CA ALA A 255 7.13 -9.84 -8.35
C ALA A 255 6.32 -9.31 -7.14
N GLY A 256 6.26 -7.98 -6.96
CA GLY A 256 5.53 -7.35 -5.85
C GLY A 256 6.38 -6.86 -4.68
N PHE A 257 7.68 -7.17 -4.66
CA PHE A 257 8.56 -7.01 -3.49
C PHE A 257 9.78 -6.13 -3.79
N PRO A 258 9.64 -4.79 -3.82
CA PRO A 258 10.74 -3.87 -4.09
C PRO A 258 11.86 -3.86 -3.04
N GLY A 259 11.70 -4.54 -1.91
CA GLY A 259 12.75 -4.69 -0.90
C GLY A 259 13.93 -5.57 -1.34
N PHE A 260 13.79 -6.37 -2.40
CA PHE A 260 14.89 -7.13 -2.98
C PHE A 260 15.74 -6.27 -3.93
N ASP A 261 17.06 -6.46 -3.93
CA ASP A 261 17.97 -5.68 -4.78
C ASP A 261 17.77 -5.94 -6.28
N ASN A 262 17.47 -7.18 -6.65
CA ASN A 262 17.33 -7.64 -8.04
C ASN A 262 16.62 -9.01 -8.12
N VAL A 263 16.35 -9.46 -9.35
CA VAL A 263 15.67 -10.73 -9.62
C VAL A 263 16.42 -11.95 -9.09
N ASP A 264 17.76 -11.93 -9.04
CA ASP A 264 18.55 -13.05 -8.52
C ASP A 264 18.45 -13.16 -6.99
N ALA A 265 18.20 -12.04 -6.32
CA ALA A 265 17.93 -11.99 -4.88
C ALA A 265 16.54 -12.49 -4.50
N LEU A 266 15.61 -12.64 -5.46
CA LEU A 266 14.28 -13.19 -5.20
C LEU A 266 14.36 -14.67 -4.78
N PRO A 267 13.49 -15.11 -3.85
CA PRO A 267 13.21 -16.52 -3.61
C PRO A 267 12.91 -17.26 -4.93
N ALA A 268 13.33 -18.52 -5.02
CA ALA A 268 13.28 -19.29 -6.26
C ALA A 268 11.85 -19.41 -6.82
N GLU A 269 10.86 -19.41 -5.93
CA GLU A 269 9.43 -19.48 -6.22
C GLU A 269 8.90 -18.21 -6.91
N LEU A 270 9.52 -17.04 -6.66
CA LEU A 270 9.09 -15.77 -7.27
C LEU A 270 9.72 -15.49 -8.63
N ARG A 271 10.87 -16.09 -8.93
CA ARG A 271 11.59 -15.83 -10.19
C ARG A 271 10.75 -16.12 -11.44
N PRO A 272 9.93 -17.20 -11.50
CA PRO A 272 9.01 -17.42 -12.61
C PRO A 272 7.97 -16.30 -12.77
N ILE A 273 7.47 -15.75 -11.66
CA ILE A 273 6.52 -14.62 -11.66
C ILE A 273 7.21 -13.38 -12.24
N ALA A 274 8.42 -13.09 -11.75
CA ALA A 274 9.25 -11.97 -12.20
C ALA A 274 9.68 -12.07 -13.67
N ALA A 275 9.66 -13.26 -14.29
CA ALA A 275 10.01 -13.44 -15.71
C ALA A 275 8.86 -13.10 -16.67
N GLY A 276 7.62 -13.04 -16.19
CA GLY A 276 6.40 -12.88 -17.00
C GLY A 276 5.93 -11.43 -17.26
N TRP A 277 6.75 -10.44 -16.88
CA TRP A 277 6.41 -9.01 -16.91
C TRP A 277 6.35 -8.41 -18.32
N SER A 278 5.36 -7.55 -18.54
CA SER A 278 5.30 -6.67 -19.72
C SER A 278 5.93 -5.32 -19.38
N ALA A 279 6.86 -4.84 -20.19
CA ALA A 279 7.47 -3.52 -20.01
C ALA A 279 6.43 -2.38 -20.19
N PHE A 280 6.61 -1.29 -19.44
CA PHE A 280 5.75 -0.10 -19.45
C PHE A 280 6.50 1.13 -18.95
#